data_AF-A0A1I7YPS4-F1
#
_entry.id   AF-A0A1I7YPS4-F1
#
_cell.length_a   1.000
_cell.length_b   1.000
_cell.length_c   1.000
_cell.angle_alpha   90.00
_cell.angle_beta   90.00
_cell.angle_gamma   90.00
#
_symmetry.space_group_name_H-M   'P 1'
#
loop_
_entity.id
_entity.type
_entity.pdbx_description
1 polymer ?
#
loop_
_entity_poly.entity_id
_entity_poly.type
_entity_poly.pdbx_seq_one_letter_code
_entity_poly.pdbx_strand_id
1 'polypeptide(L)'
;MKIYKYAKVLPTLVDVIFYKALDEPMFSPVYSDLCKRQVDEEMRQMQSVSFRDILLARCQKTFQFSGIEHKAKMKKLREEMKAHKDPKERARMQELIDISEKKFKDRTLGLIHFFAELYRNSLIGPIIISWCISDLFRRDREIVGI
;
A
#
# COMPACT_ATOMS: atom_id res chain seq x y z
N MET A 1 7.22 4.65 -25.87
CA MET A 1 7.62 3.24 -25.62
C MET A 1 6.36 2.44 -25.31
N LYS A 2 6.09 1.33 -26.02
CA LYS A 2 4.88 0.49 -25.80
C LYS A 2 5.15 -0.52 -24.66
N ILE A 3 4.92 -0.12 -23.41
CA ILE A 3 5.32 -0.89 -22.22
C ILE A 3 4.60 -2.26 -22.13
N TYR A 4 3.37 -2.37 -22.65
CA TYR A 4 2.60 -3.63 -22.72
C TYR A 4 3.32 -4.76 -23.48
N LYS A 5 4.29 -4.45 -24.35
CA LYS A 5 5.04 -5.48 -25.09
C LYS A 5 6.06 -6.23 -24.22
N TYR A 6 6.32 -5.76 -23.00
CA TYR A 6 7.35 -6.30 -22.12
C TYR A 6 6.72 -6.88 -20.86
N ALA A 7 6.15 -8.09 -20.97
CA ALA A 7 5.47 -8.77 -19.85
C ALA A 7 6.33 -8.84 -18.58
N LYS A 8 7.66 -8.98 -18.73
CA LYS A 8 8.62 -9.02 -17.61
C LYS A 8 8.74 -7.69 -16.83
N VAL A 9 8.33 -6.57 -17.42
CA VAL A 9 8.45 -5.22 -16.83
C VAL A 9 7.16 -4.79 -16.12
N LEU A 10 6.02 -5.40 -16.47
CA LEU A 10 4.71 -5.02 -15.90
C LEU A 10 4.65 -5.12 -14.36
N PRO A 11 5.20 -6.16 -13.71
CA PRO A 11 5.24 -6.22 -12.24
C PRO A 11 5.99 -5.04 -11.63
N THR A 12 7.16 -4.71 -12.15
CA THR A 12 7.97 -3.58 -11.70
C THR A 12 7.26 -2.25 -11.92
N LEU A 13 6.57 -2.08 -13.06
CA LEU A 13 5.79 -0.89 -13.33
C LEU A 13 4.64 -0.72 -12.32
N VAL A 14 3.89 -1.80 -12.06
CA VAL A 14 2.82 -1.80 -11.07
C VAL A 14 3.38 -1.41 -9.70
N ASP A 15 4.50 -2.01 -9.28
CA ASP A 15 5.14 -1.67 -8.01
C ASP A 15 5.53 -0.19 -7.92
N VAL A 16 6.12 0.38 -8.98
CA VAL A 16 6.50 1.80 -9.01
C VAL A 16 5.27 2.70 -8.87
N ILE A 17 4.20 2.46 -9.64
CA ILE A 17 2.96 3.24 -9.54
C ILE A 17 2.40 3.13 -8.13
N PHE A 18 2.38 1.92 -7.59
CA PHE A 18 1.85 1.64 -6.27
C PHE A 18 2.62 2.40 -5.19
N TYR A 19 3.96 2.29 -5.15
CA TYR A 19 4.79 3.02 -4.18
C TYR A 19 4.59 4.52 -4.27
N LYS A 20 4.52 5.07 -5.49
CA LYS A 20 4.27 6.49 -5.70
C LYS A 20 2.89 6.92 -5.22
N ALA A 21 1.84 6.14 -5.50
CA ALA A 21 0.50 6.45 -5.04
C ALA A 21 0.36 6.44 -3.52
N LEU A 22 1.11 5.56 -2.83
CA LEU A 22 1.14 5.52 -1.37
C LEU A 22 1.91 6.67 -0.74
N ASP A 23 3.06 7.03 -1.31
CA ASP A 23 3.89 8.13 -0.79
C ASP A 23 3.33 9.51 -1.22
N GLU A 24 2.49 9.56 -2.27
CA GLU A 24 1.92 10.80 -2.82
C GLU A 24 0.38 10.71 -3.00
N PRO A 25 -0.41 10.63 -1.91
CA PRO A 25 -1.86 10.33 -1.98
C PRO A 25 -2.67 11.34 -2.80
N MET A 26 -2.26 12.62 -2.83
CA MET A 26 -2.93 13.66 -3.61
C MET A 26 -2.93 13.37 -5.13
N PHE A 27 -2.00 12.55 -5.61
CA PHE A 27 -1.92 12.15 -7.01
C PHE A 27 -2.51 10.75 -7.28
N SER A 28 -3.14 10.11 -6.28
CA SER A 28 -3.82 8.82 -6.46
C SER A 28 -4.82 8.78 -7.62
N PRO A 29 -5.63 9.83 -7.89
CA PRO A 29 -6.50 9.84 -9.06
C PRO A 29 -5.71 9.73 -10.37
N VAL A 30 -4.60 10.49 -10.48
CA VAL A 30 -3.71 10.46 -11.65
C VAL A 30 -3.08 9.09 -11.84
N TYR A 31 -2.61 8.45 -10.76
CA TYR A 31 -2.06 7.10 -10.82
C TYR A 31 -3.11 6.06 -11.24
N SER A 32 -4.36 6.21 -10.78
CA SER A 32 -5.48 5.37 -11.20
C SER A 32 -5.78 5.54 -12.70
N ASP A 33 -5.78 6.77 -13.20
CA ASP A 33 -6.00 7.06 -14.62
C ASP A 33 -4.90 6.46 -15.50
N LEU A 34 -3.65 6.51 -15.06
CA LEU A 34 -2.52 5.87 -15.75
C LEU A 34 -2.71 4.35 -15.84
N CYS A 35 -3.10 3.70 -14.73
CA CYS A 35 -3.43 2.28 -14.72
C CYS A 35 -4.59 1.96 -15.68
N LYS A 36 -5.65 2.77 -15.66
CA LYS A 36 -6.81 2.58 -16.54
C LYS A 36 -6.43 2.71 -18.00
N ARG A 37 -5.65 3.73 -18.35
CA ARG A 37 -5.17 3.94 -19.72
C ARG A 37 -4.32 2.77 -20.20
N GLN A 38 -3.46 2.23 -19.34
CA GLN A 38 -2.61 1.08 -19.64
C GLN A 38 -3.44 -0.18 -19.86
N VAL A 39 -4.42 -0.48 -19.00
CA VAL A 39 -5.34 -1.63 -19.15
C VAL A 39 -6.13 -1.53 -20.45
N ASP A 40 -6.67 -0.35 -20.77
CA ASP A 40 -7.47 -0.17 -21.97
C ASP A 40 -6.63 -0.28 -23.25
N GLU A 41 -5.38 0.18 -23.23
CA GLU A 41 -4.45 0.02 -24.35
C GLU A 41 -4.02 -1.44 -24.55
N GLU A 42 -3.73 -2.15 -23.45
CA GLU A 42 -3.43 -3.58 -23.50
C GLU A 42 -4.60 -4.39 -24.09
N MET A 43 -5.82 -4.11 -23.62
CA MET A 43 -7.03 -4.75 -24.14
C MET A 43 -7.25 -4.45 -25.63
N ARG A 44 -7.07 -3.19 -26.06
CA ARG A 44 -7.23 -2.81 -27.47
C ARG A 44 -6.20 -3.45 -28.40
N GLN A 45 -4.95 -3.58 -27.96
CA GLN A 45 -3.84 -3.99 -28.83
C GLN A 45 -3.57 -5.50 -28.79
N MET A 46 -3.83 -6.14 -27.65
CA MET A 46 -3.44 -7.54 -27.39
C MET A 46 -4.60 -8.43 -26.95
N GLN A 47 -5.79 -7.85 -26.70
CA GLN A 47 -6.93 -8.56 -26.09
C GLN A 47 -6.56 -9.25 -24.76
N SER A 48 -5.61 -8.67 -24.01
CA SER A 48 -5.14 -9.18 -22.72
C SER A 48 -5.38 -8.18 -21.59
N VAL A 49 -5.42 -8.71 -20.36
CA VAL A 49 -5.62 -7.94 -19.12
C VAL A 49 -4.49 -8.21 -18.10
N SER A 50 -3.30 -8.58 -18.57
CA SER A 50 -2.19 -8.99 -17.71
C SER A 50 -1.76 -7.90 -16.75
N PHE A 51 -1.78 -6.62 -17.15
CA PHE A 51 -1.52 -5.53 -16.21
C PHE A 51 -2.55 -5.47 -15.09
N ARG A 52 -3.85 -5.65 -15.40
CA ARG A 52 -4.92 -5.64 -14.40
C ARG A 52 -4.78 -6.82 -13.43
N ASP A 53 -4.44 -8.01 -13.93
CA ASP A 53 -4.23 -9.19 -13.09
C ASP A 53 -3.08 -8.99 -12.11
N ILE A 54 -1.97 -8.40 -12.58
CA ILE A 54 -0.82 -8.05 -11.73
C ILE A 54 -1.22 -6.99 -10.69
N LEU A 55 -1.97 -5.96 -11.09
CA LEU A 55 -2.47 -4.93 -10.18
C LEU A 55 -3.37 -5.54 -9.09
N LEU A 56 -4.30 -6.42 -9.46
CA LEU A 56 -5.17 -7.13 -8.52
C LEU A 56 -4.36 -7.98 -7.55
N ALA A 57 -3.42 -8.77 -8.05
CA ALA A 57 -2.54 -9.60 -7.23
C ALA A 57 -1.70 -8.73 -6.26
N ARG A 58 -1.26 -7.55 -6.68
CA ARG A 58 -0.56 -6.60 -5.83
C ARG A 58 -1.47 -6.08 -4.72
N CYS A 59 -2.69 -5.64 -5.05
CA CYS A 59 -3.67 -5.15 -4.08
C CYS A 59 -3.99 -6.19 -3.00
N GLN A 60 -4.16 -7.46 -3.40
CA GLN A 60 -4.42 -8.57 -2.48
C GLN A 60 -3.25 -8.80 -1.49
N LYS A 61 -1.99 -8.64 -1.95
CA LYS A 61 -0.80 -8.81 -1.10
C LYS A 61 -0.59 -7.66 -0.10
N THR A 62 -0.99 -6.44 -0.44
CA THR A 62 -0.63 -5.26 0.39
C THR A 62 -1.28 -5.26 1.76
N PHE A 63 -2.52 -5.72 1.89
CA PHE A 63 -3.23 -5.71 3.17
C PHE A 63 -2.78 -6.83 4.13
N GLN A 64 -2.52 -8.04 3.61
CA GLN A 64 -2.13 -9.18 4.46
C GLN A 64 -0.78 -8.97 5.15
N PHE A 65 0.15 -8.24 4.53
CA PHE A 65 1.52 -8.13 5.01
C PHE A 65 1.81 -6.83 5.76
N SER A 66 1.20 -5.70 5.38
CA SER A 66 1.63 -4.38 5.89
C SER A 66 1.41 -4.18 7.39
N GLY A 67 0.27 -4.61 7.96
CA GLY A 67 -0.03 -4.42 9.38
C GLY A 67 0.75 -5.36 10.31
N ILE A 68 0.83 -6.64 9.95
CA ILE A 68 1.50 -7.66 10.77
C ILE A 68 3.01 -7.38 10.84
N GLU A 69 3.63 -7.10 9.70
CA GLU A 69 5.06 -6.80 9.62
C GLU A 69 5.40 -5.52 10.40
N HIS A 70 4.57 -4.48 10.26
CA HIS A 70 4.76 -3.25 11.02
C HIS A 70 4.67 -3.48 12.53
N LYS A 71 3.66 -4.23 13.00
CA LYS A 71 3.49 -4.54 14.42
C LYS A 71 4.69 -5.33 14.98
N ALA A 72 5.18 -6.32 14.24
CA ALA A 72 6.37 -7.08 14.62
C ALA A 72 7.62 -6.20 14.69
N LYS A 73 7.82 -5.31 13.71
CA LYS A 73 8.92 -4.34 13.68
C LYS A 73 8.85 -3.37 14.87
N MET A 74 7.66 -2.83 15.17
CA MET A 74 7.48 -1.87 16.27
C MET A 74 7.70 -2.55 17.62
N LYS A 75 7.26 -3.80 17.79
CA LYS A 75 7.55 -4.58 18.99
C LYS A 75 9.05 -4.72 19.21
N LYS A 76 9.81 -5.10 18.17
CA LYS A 76 11.26 -5.28 18.23
C LYS A 76 11.98 -3.96 18.59
N LEU A 77 11.62 -2.85 17.95
CA LEU A 77 12.20 -1.54 18.27
C LEU A 77 11.93 -1.10 19.72
N ARG A 78 10.73 -1.36 20.23
CA ARG A 78 10.38 -1.08 21.63
C ARG A 78 11.14 -1.96 22.62
N GLU A 79 11.43 -3.21 22.28
CA GLU A 79 12.25 -4.12 23.08
C GLU A 79 13.72 -3.68 23.09
N GLU A 80 14.29 -3.34 21.92
CA GLU A 80 15.64 -2.79 21.79
C GLU A 80 15.79 -1.50 22.61
N MET A 81 14.85 -0.57 22.51
CA MET A 81 14.84 0.66 23.30
C MET A 81 14.85 0.40 24.82
N LYS A 82 14.11 -0.61 25.30
CA LYS A 82 14.11 -0.97 26.73
C LYS A 82 15.43 -1.59 27.19
N ALA A 83 16.20 -2.20 26.28
CA ALA A 83 17.50 -2.79 26.60
C ALA A 83 18.61 -1.73 26.77
N HIS A 84 18.44 -0.53 26.22
CA HIS A 84 19.42 0.57 26.36
C HIS A 84 19.34 1.25 27.73
N LYS A 85 20.50 1.34 28.41
CA LYS A 85 20.64 2.02 29.72
C LYS A 85 20.79 3.54 29.62
N ASP A 86 21.36 4.04 28.52
CA ASP A 86 21.56 5.48 28.28
C ASP A 86 20.22 6.18 27.95
N PRO A 87 19.79 7.18 28.74
CA PRO A 87 18.61 7.99 28.45
C PRO A 87 18.63 8.68 27.07
N LYS A 88 19.80 9.11 26.57
CA LYS A 88 19.91 9.80 25.28
C LYS A 88 19.62 8.86 24.12
N GLU A 89 20.16 7.66 24.15
CA GLU A 89 19.89 6.63 23.14
C GLU A 89 18.43 6.16 23.17
N ARG A 90 17.83 6.03 24.36
CA ARG A 90 16.39 5.75 24.47
C ARG A 90 15.53 6.85 23.84
N ALA A 91 15.86 8.12 24.06
CA ALA A 91 15.13 9.23 23.46
C ALA A 91 15.22 9.23 21.92
N ARG A 92 16.41 8.97 21.35
CA ARG A 92 16.60 8.82 19.90
C ARG A 92 15.80 7.66 19.32
N MET A 93 15.78 6.52 20.00
CA MET A 93 14.97 5.37 19.58
C MET A 93 13.48 5.65 19.66
N GLN A 94 13.02 6.37 20.69
CA GLN A 94 11.62 6.78 20.79
C GLN A 94 11.21 7.69 19.61
N GLU A 95 12.06 8.66 19.25
CA GLU A 95 11.84 9.51 18.08
C GLU A 95 11.73 8.70 16.78
N LEU A 96 12.61 7.71 16.58
CA LEU A 96 12.55 6.81 15.42
C LEU A 96 11.27 5.97 15.39
N ILE A 97 10.79 5.51 16.54
CA ILE A 97 9.51 4.79 16.66
C ILE A 97 8.36 5.72 16.25
N ASP A 98 8.32 6.95 16.78
CA ASP A 98 7.24 7.90 16.51
C ASP A 98 7.21 8.31 15.02
N ILE A 99 8.37 8.52 14.39
CA ILE A 99 8.49 8.76 12.95
C ILE A 99 7.98 7.54 12.16
N SER A 100 8.34 6.32 12.58
CA SER A 100 7.94 5.09 11.90
C SER A 100 6.43 4.83 12.00
N GLU A 101 5.83 5.08 13.16
CA GLU A 101 4.38 5.00 13.39
C GLU A 101 3.63 6.03 12.54
N LYS A 102 4.09 7.29 12.52
CA LYS A 102 3.52 8.33 11.66
C LYS A 102 3.56 7.92 10.19
N LYS A 103 4.74 7.50 9.70
CA LYS A 103 4.91 7.07 8.31
C LYS A 103 4.02 5.88 7.94
N PHE A 104 3.79 4.96 8.89
CA PHE A 104 2.90 3.83 8.66
C PHE A 104 1.43 4.25 8.56
N LYS A 105 0.99 5.19 9.41
CA LYS A 105 -0.36 5.79 9.32
C LYS A 105 -0.56 6.52 8.00
N ASP A 106 0.40 7.37 7.62
CA ASP A 106 0.35 8.14 6.37
C ASP A 106 0.26 7.21 5.16
N ARG A 107 1.06 6.14 5.11
CA ARG A 107 1.00 5.13 4.05
C ARG A 107 -0.29 4.32 4.05
N THR A 108 -0.85 4.02 5.22
CA THR A 108 -2.14 3.33 5.33
C THR A 108 -3.25 4.20 4.74
N LEU A 109 -3.24 5.51 5.02
CA LEU A 109 -4.17 6.46 4.40
C LEU A 109 -3.96 6.57 2.89
N GLY A 110 -2.70 6.61 2.42
CA GLY A 110 -2.39 6.57 1.00
C GLY A 110 -2.93 5.32 0.31
N LEU A 111 -2.85 4.17 0.97
CA LEU A 111 -3.38 2.90 0.47
C LEU A 111 -4.89 2.93 0.31
N ILE A 112 -5.60 3.42 1.34
CA ILE A 112 -7.06 3.54 1.32
C ILE A 112 -7.50 4.48 0.20
N HIS A 113 -6.85 5.64 0.06
CA HIS A 113 -7.14 6.59 -1.01
C HIS A 113 -6.89 5.96 -2.39
N PHE A 114 -5.73 5.35 -2.60
CA PHE A 114 -5.40 4.76 -3.90
C PHE A 114 -6.37 3.65 -4.27
N PHE A 115 -6.78 2.79 -3.33
CA PHE A 115 -7.74 1.71 -3.61
C PHE A 115 -9.12 2.27 -3.93
N ALA A 116 -9.55 3.33 -3.25
CA ALA A 116 -10.79 4.02 -3.59
C ALA A 116 -10.74 4.54 -5.04
N GLU A 117 -9.65 5.15 -5.48
CA GLU A 117 -9.50 5.63 -6.86
C GLU A 117 -9.42 4.49 -7.87
N LEU A 118 -8.76 3.37 -7.55
CA LEU A 118 -8.76 2.17 -8.40
C LEU A 118 -10.19 1.59 -8.55
N TYR A 119 -10.97 1.60 -7.48
CA TYR A 119 -12.35 1.13 -7.51
C TYR A 119 -13.25 2.05 -8.34
N ARG A 120 -13.12 3.37 -8.19
CA ARG A 120 -13.84 4.36 -9.01
C ARG A 120 -13.56 4.17 -10.50
N ASN A 121 -12.32 3.84 -10.87
CA ASN A 121 -11.94 3.56 -12.24
C ASN A 121 -12.19 2.11 -12.69
N SER A 122 -12.97 1.32 -11.93
CA SER A 122 -13.32 -0.08 -12.24
C SER A 122 -12.13 -1.01 -12.44
N LEU A 123 -10.96 -0.64 -11.89
CA LEU A 123 -9.74 -1.44 -11.97
C LEU A 123 -9.77 -2.61 -10.98
N ILE A 124 -10.38 -2.39 -9.81
CA ILE A 124 -10.58 -3.41 -8.77
C ILE A 124 -12.07 -3.64 -8.49
N GLY A 125 -12.40 -4.83 -7.99
CA GLY A 125 -13.76 -5.21 -7.63
C GLY A 125 -14.11 -4.93 -6.16
N PRO A 126 -15.40 -5.05 -5.80
CA PRO A 126 -15.91 -4.72 -4.46
C PRO A 126 -15.29 -5.59 -3.35
N ILE A 127 -14.87 -6.83 -3.66
CA ILE A 127 -14.22 -7.73 -2.70
C ILE A 127 -13.00 -7.07 -2.05
N ILE A 128 -12.16 -6.37 -2.84
CA ILE A 128 -10.97 -5.70 -2.33
C ILE A 128 -11.36 -4.53 -1.41
N ILE A 129 -12.42 -3.78 -1.73
CA ILE A 129 -12.91 -2.68 -0.89
C ILE A 129 -13.50 -3.21 0.42
N SER A 130 -14.31 -4.26 0.38
CA SER A 130 -14.84 -4.92 1.57
C SER A 130 -13.72 -5.40 2.50
N TRP A 131 -12.62 -5.91 1.94
CA TRP A 131 -11.43 -6.24 2.72
C TRP A 131 -10.77 -5.02 3.34
N CYS A 132 -10.64 -3.90 2.63
CA CYS A 132 -10.10 -2.65 3.17
C CYS A 132 -10.91 -2.15 4.37
N ILE A 133 -12.25 -2.17 4.26
CA ILE A 133 -13.17 -1.78 5.33
C ILE A 133 -13.01 -2.70 6.53
N SER A 134 -12.92 -4.01 6.29
CA SER A 134 -12.75 -5.01 7.36
C SER A 134 -11.43 -4.85 8.10
N ASP A 135 -10.35 -4.56 7.36
CA ASP A 135 -9.02 -4.31 7.94
C ASP A 135 -8.99 -3.01 8.74
N LEU A 136 -9.56 -1.93 8.20
CA LEU A 136 -9.70 -0.65 8.91
C LEU A 136 -10.44 -0.83 10.24
N PHE A 137 -11.59 -1.52 10.19
CA PHE A 137 -12.39 -1.79 11.38
C PHE A 137 -11.64 -2.65 12.41
N ARG A 138 -10.88 -3.65 11.97
CA ARG A 138 -10.06 -4.47 12.87
C ARG A 138 -8.97 -3.64 13.56
N ARG A 139 -8.29 -2.76 12.82
CA ARG A 139 -7.25 -1.90 13.38
C ARG A 139 -7.80 -0.92 14.41
N ASP A 140 -8.95 -0.31 14.12
CA ASP A 140 -9.61 0.59 15.07
C ASP A 140 -10.02 -0.14 16.36
N ARG A 141 -10.51 -1.38 16.27
CA ARG A 141 -10.77 -2.20 17.46
C ARG A 141 -9.51 -2.49 18.28
N GLU A 142 -8.39 -2.82 17.63
CA GLU A 142 -7.11 -3.02 18.31
C GLU A 142 -6.56 -1.73 18.98
N ILE A 143 -6.90 -0.55 18.46
CA ILE A 143 -6.45 0.75 18.98
C ILE A 143 -7.38 1.30 20.09
N VAL A 144 -8.69 1.18 19.90
CA VAL A 144 -9.72 1.76 20.78
C VAL A 144 -10.18 0.77 21.86
N GLY A 145 -9.88 -0.52 21.73
CA GLY A 145 -10.17 -1.54 22.74
C GLY A 145 -11.66 -1.90 22.83
N ILE A 146 -12.35 -1.94 21.68
CA ILE A 146 -13.74 -2.43 21.55
C ILE A 146 -13.75 -3.81 20.90
#